data_AF-A0A6N9RIE4-F1
#
_entry.id   AF-A0A6N9RIE4-F1
#
_cell.length_a   1.000
_cell.length_b   1.000
_cell.length_c   1.000
_cell.angle_alpha   90.00
_cell.angle_beta   90.00
_cell.angle_gamma   90.00
#
_symmetry.space_group_name_H-M   'P 1'
#
loop_
_entity.id
_entity.type
_entity.pdbx_description
1 polymer ?
#
loop_
_entity_poly.entity_id
_entity_poly.type
_entity_poly.pdbx_seq_one_letter_code
_entity_poly.pdbx_strand_id
1 'polypeptide(L)'
;MPIVALGTSEALYAMQTDPQIASRFEPFSLPKWRESPEFREFVVSFGRLLPLEKPSPMAGKAVIQKLMGLSNGLTGKVTTLLTQAAELAIRQKTEFISAELIDQAAANGIYKLAPSESETQGL
;
A
#
# COMPACT_ATOMS: atom_id res chain seq x y z
N MET A 1 18.11 24.60 6.76
CA MET A 1 17.09 23.59 7.15
C MET A 1 16.50 23.01 5.87
N PRO A 2 16.58 21.70 5.63
CA PRO A 2 15.94 21.08 4.47
C PRO A 2 14.42 21.05 4.64
N ILE A 3 13.68 21.24 3.53
CA ILE A 3 12.22 21.12 3.48
C ILE A 3 11.89 20.03 2.45
N VAL A 4 11.00 19.11 2.81
CA VAL A 4 10.50 18.06 1.91
C VAL A 4 9.00 18.29 1.72
N ALA A 5 8.58 18.50 0.48
CA ALA A 5 7.16 18.58 0.11
C ALA A 5 6.68 17.21 -0.37
N LEU A 6 5.49 16.80 0.07
CA LEU A 6 4.87 15.52 -0.29
C LEU A 6 3.48 15.79 -0.88
N GLY A 7 3.16 15.13 -1.98
CA GLY A 7 1.88 15.27 -2.64
C GLY A 7 1.74 14.35 -3.85
N THR A 8 0.62 14.46 -4.53
CA THR A 8 0.36 13.79 -5.80
C THR A 8 0.88 14.64 -6.97
N SER A 9 0.68 14.17 -8.21
CA SER A 9 1.09 14.91 -9.41
C SER A 9 0.49 16.32 -9.46
N GLU A 10 -0.72 16.52 -8.93
CA GLU A 10 -1.39 17.81 -8.84
C GLU A 10 -0.60 18.82 -7.98
N ALA A 11 0.01 18.36 -6.88
CA ALA A 11 0.85 19.21 -6.06
C ALA A 11 2.13 19.62 -6.81
N LEU A 12 2.74 18.69 -7.54
CA LEU A 12 3.89 18.99 -8.39
C LEU A 12 3.53 20.03 -9.46
N TYR A 13 2.40 19.87 -10.15
CA TYR A 13 1.94 20.84 -11.15
C TYR A 13 1.70 22.22 -10.53
N ALA A 14 1.05 22.30 -9.37
CA ALA A 14 0.86 23.55 -8.66
C ALA A 14 2.21 24.22 -8.30
N MET A 15 3.19 23.46 -7.81
CA MET A 15 4.52 23.98 -7.49
C MET A 15 5.29 24.46 -8.72
N GLN A 16 5.05 23.85 -9.88
CA GLN A 16 5.67 24.24 -11.14
C GLN A 16 5.09 25.53 -11.74
N THR A 17 3.91 25.99 -11.28
CA THR A 17 3.31 27.26 -11.76
C THR A 17 4.08 28.50 -11.33
N ASP A 18 4.86 28.43 -10.24
CA ASP A 18 5.73 29.50 -9.77
C ASP A 18 7.21 29.12 -9.96
N PRO A 19 7.97 29.80 -10.85
CA PRO A 19 9.38 29.52 -11.09
C PRO A 19 10.28 29.63 -9.84
N GLN A 20 9.92 30.47 -8.86
CA GLN A 20 10.66 30.59 -7.60
C GLN A 20 10.46 29.36 -6.72
N ILE A 21 9.28 28.76 -6.74
CA ILE A 21 9.05 27.49 -6.03
C ILE A 21 9.70 26.34 -6.79
N ALA A 22 9.48 26.25 -8.11
CA ALA A 22 10.02 25.17 -8.93
C ALA A 22 11.56 25.05 -8.84
N SER A 23 12.27 26.18 -8.79
CA SER A 23 13.75 26.19 -8.67
C SER A 23 14.29 25.70 -7.32
N ARG A 24 13.44 25.57 -6.30
CA ARG A 24 13.82 25.14 -4.94
C ARG A 24 13.54 23.67 -4.65
N PHE A 25 12.76 22.99 -5.49
CA PHE A 25 12.32 21.62 -5.26
C PHE A 25 12.64 20.73 -6.46
N GLU A 26 13.51 19.74 -6.25
CA GLU A 26 13.74 18.69 -7.22
C GLU A 26 12.64 17.61 -7.10
N PRO A 27 11.90 17.30 -8.17
CA PRO A 27 10.82 16.33 -8.12
C PRO A 27 11.37 14.91 -8.00
N PHE A 28 10.79 14.14 -7.07
CA PHE A 28 11.08 12.71 -6.92
C PHE A 28 9.78 11.92 -6.81
N SER A 29 9.59 10.99 -7.75
CA SER A 29 8.41 10.12 -7.78
C SER A 29 8.69 8.83 -7.03
N LEU A 30 7.86 8.52 -6.03
CA LEU A 30 7.89 7.22 -5.37
C LEU A 30 7.28 6.15 -6.30
N PRO A 31 8.06 5.15 -6.75
CA PRO A 31 7.52 4.11 -7.61
C PRO A 31 6.51 3.26 -6.83
N LYS A 32 5.48 2.78 -7.54
CA LYS A 32 4.62 1.71 -7.01
C LYS A 32 5.46 0.46 -6.80
N TRP A 33 5.13 -0.30 -5.75
CA TRP A 33 5.71 -1.61 -5.54
C TRP A 33 5.44 -2.53 -6.73
N ARG A 34 6.35 -3.46 -6.93
CA ARG A 34 6.19 -4.59 -7.85
C ARG A 34 6.41 -5.87 -7.05
N GLU A 35 6.06 -7.01 -7.62
CA GLU A 35 6.42 -8.28 -7.00
C GLU A 35 7.94 -8.43 -7.04
N SER A 36 8.60 -8.12 -5.93
CA SER A 36 10.05 -8.12 -5.78
C SER A 36 10.47 -8.67 -4.41
N PRO A 37 11.74 -9.06 -4.22
CA PRO A 37 12.26 -9.45 -2.92
C PRO A 37 12.07 -8.35 -1.85
N GLU A 38 12.26 -7.09 -2.22
CA GLU A 38 12.14 -5.94 -1.32
C GLU A 38 10.69 -5.73 -0.88
N PHE A 39 9.71 -5.93 -1.79
CA PHE A 39 8.31 -5.90 -1.41
C PHE A 39 7.95 -7.02 -0.43
N ARG A 40 8.48 -8.23 -0.65
CA ARG A 40 8.28 -9.37 0.27
C ARG A 40 8.87 -9.07 1.65
N GLU A 41 10.06 -8.48 1.69
CA GLU A 41 10.71 -8.06 2.93
C GLU A 41 9.92 -6.96 3.65
N PHE A 42 9.39 -5.99 2.91
CA PHE A 42 8.48 -4.98 3.44
C PHE A 42 7.24 -5.62 4.09
N VAL A 43 6.56 -6.54 3.41
CA VAL A 43 5.36 -7.22 3.94
C VAL A 43 5.69 -8.05 5.19
N VAL A 44 6.80 -8.78 5.19
CA VAL A 44 7.27 -9.53 6.36
C VAL A 44 7.57 -8.59 7.54
N SER A 45 8.29 -7.51 7.28
CA SER A 45 8.70 -6.54 8.31
C SER A 45 7.49 -5.81 8.89
N PHE A 46 6.55 -5.39 8.04
CA PHE A 46 5.30 -4.79 8.48
C PHE A 46 4.46 -5.80 9.27
N GLY A 47 4.38 -7.05 8.82
CA GLY A 47 3.66 -8.12 9.50
C GLY A 47 4.15 -8.40 10.93
N ARG A 48 5.44 -8.18 11.21
CA ARG A 48 6.01 -8.30 12.58
C ARG A 48 5.53 -7.21 13.54
N LEU A 49 5.03 -6.08 13.01
CA LEU A 49 4.49 -4.99 13.81
C LEU A 49 3.01 -5.23 14.17
N LEU A 50 2.35 -6.20 13.53
CA LEU A 50 0.94 -6.50 13.78
C LEU A 50 0.80 -7.31 15.07
N PRO A 51 -0.21 -7.02 15.90
CA PRO A 51 -0.40 -7.68 17.20
C PRO A 51 -1.10 -9.04 17.03
N LEU A 52 -0.48 -9.97 16.31
CA LEU A 52 -1.01 -11.32 16.07
C LEU A 52 -0.26 -12.35 16.92
N GLU A 53 -0.98 -13.26 17.55
CA GLU A 53 -0.36 -14.28 18.41
C GLU A 53 0.30 -15.42 17.61
N LYS A 54 -0.15 -15.68 16.37
CA LYS A 54 0.35 -16.79 15.56
C LYS A 54 1.16 -16.30 14.36
N PRO A 55 2.21 -17.05 13.98
CA PRO A 55 3.00 -16.72 12.81
C PRO A 55 2.13 -16.77 11.55
N SER A 56 2.27 -15.76 10.70
CA SER A 56 1.57 -15.65 9.42
C SER A 56 2.54 -15.87 8.26
N PRO A 57 2.13 -16.54 7.16
CA PRO A 57 2.97 -16.77 5.97
C PRO A 57 3.11 -15.50 5.12
N MET A 58 3.64 -14.42 5.69
CA MET A 58 3.71 -13.08 5.07
C MET A 58 4.52 -13.04 3.77
N ALA A 59 5.57 -13.87 3.66
CA ALA A 59 6.36 -14.02 2.43
C ALA A 59 5.73 -15.00 1.42
N GLY A 60 4.61 -15.63 1.77
CA GLY A 60 3.95 -16.65 0.97
C GLY A 60 3.45 -16.07 -0.35
N LYS A 61 3.66 -16.82 -1.44
CA LYS A 61 3.28 -16.39 -2.80
C LYS A 61 1.83 -15.93 -2.89
N ALA A 62 0.90 -16.66 -2.27
CA ALA A 62 -0.52 -16.31 -2.28
C ALA A 62 -0.79 -14.95 -1.62
N VAL A 63 -0.24 -14.70 -0.43
CA VAL A 63 -0.38 -13.43 0.29
C VAL A 63 0.16 -12.26 -0.54
N ILE A 64 1.38 -12.42 -1.09
CA ILE A 64 2.02 -11.38 -1.89
C ILE A 64 1.22 -11.06 -3.15
N GLN A 65 0.75 -12.08 -3.87
CA GLN A 65 -0.07 -11.87 -5.07
C GLN A 65 -1.39 -11.18 -4.76
N LYS A 66 -2.05 -11.53 -3.65
CA LYS A 66 -3.27 -10.85 -3.20
C LYS A 66 -3.03 -9.40 -2.86
N LEU A 67 -2.00 -9.11 -2.07
CA LEU A 67 -1.64 -7.73 -1.73
C LEU A 67 -1.31 -6.91 -2.98
N MET A 68 -0.53 -7.46 -3.91
CA MET A 68 -0.21 -6.78 -5.17
C MET A 68 -1.45 -6.49 -6.01
N GLY A 69 -2.33 -7.49 -6.19
CA GLY A 69 -3.54 -7.35 -6.98
C GLY A 69 -4.53 -6.34 -6.39
N LEU A 70 -4.72 -6.35 -5.07
CA LEU A 70 -5.70 -5.49 -4.40
C LEU A 70 -5.19 -4.06 -4.15
N SER A 71 -3.89 -3.88 -3.96
CA SER A 71 -3.28 -2.57 -3.66
C SER A 71 -2.77 -1.82 -4.88
N ASN A 72 -2.65 -2.48 -6.04
CA ASN A 72 -1.94 -1.97 -7.21
C ASN A 72 -0.50 -1.50 -6.88
N GLY A 73 0.15 -2.10 -5.86
CA GLY A 73 1.49 -1.74 -5.42
C GLY A 73 1.58 -0.42 -4.65
N LEU A 74 0.46 0.14 -4.16
CA LEU A 74 0.49 1.35 -3.33
C LEU A 74 0.76 1.00 -1.87
N THR A 75 1.85 1.53 -1.29
CA THR A 75 2.26 1.27 0.10
C THR A 75 1.10 1.46 1.09
N GLY A 76 0.40 2.61 1.02
CA GLY A 76 -0.71 2.90 1.93
C GLY A 76 -1.87 1.92 1.83
N LYS A 77 -2.15 1.41 0.62
CA LYS A 77 -3.18 0.38 0.42
C LYS A 77 -2.74 -0.97 0.98
N VAL A 78 -1.48 -1.36 0.79
CA VAL A 78 -0.92 -2.60 1.35
C VAL A 78 -0.99 -2.57 2.88
N THR A 79 -0.54 -1.49 3.52
CA THR A 79 -0.58 -1.38 4.98
C THR A 79 -2.01 -1.37 5.50
N THR A 80 -2.94 -0.70 4.81
CA THR A 80 -4.37 -0.69 5.18
C THR A 80 -4.97 -2.10 5.13
N LEU A 81 -4.73 -2.84 4.05
CA LEU A 81 -5.21 -4.21 3.89
C LEU A 81 -4.64 -5.14 4.97
N LEU A 82 -3.35 -5.03 5.27
CA LEU A 82 -2.70 -5.83 6.32
C LEU A 82 -3.27 -5.52 7.71
N THR A 83 -3.48 -4.25 8.03
CA THR A 83 -4.10 -3.84 9.31
C THR A 83 -5.53 -4.34 9.42
N GLN A 84 -6.33 -4.23 8.35
CA GLN A 84 -7.71 -4.74 8.33
C GLN A 84 -7.76 -6.26 8.44
N ALA A 85 -6.85 -6.97 7.79
CA ALA A 85 -6.73 -8.42 7.90
C ALA A 85 -6.32 -8.85 9.31
N ALA A 86 -5.40 -8.12 9.97
CA ALA A 86 -5.04 -8.38 11.36
C ALA A 86 -6.22 -8.15 12.30
N GLU A 87 -6.93 -7.03 12.14
CA GLU A 87 -8.13 -6.73 12.93
C GLU A 87 -9.18 -7.84 12.77
N LEU A 88 -9.41 -8.30 11.54
CA LEU A 88 -10.34 -9.39 11.27
C LEU A 88 -9.88 -10.70 11.90
N ALA A 89 -8.58 -11.02 11.85
CA ALA A 89 -8.01 -12.22 12.47
C ALA A 89 -8.25 -12.25 13.98
N ILE A 90 -8.04 -11.11 14.65
CA ILE A 90 -8.22 -10.95 16.09
C ILE A 90 -9.70 -11.08 16.46
N ARG A 91 -10.59 -10.41 15.70
CA ARG A 91 -12.04 -10.51 15.90
C ARG A 91 -12.56 -11.94 15.72
N GLN A 92 -12.00 -12.69 14.78
CA GLN A 92 -12.34 -14.09 14.52
C GLN A 92 -11.62 -15.08 15.45
N LYS A 93 -10.69 -14.62 16.31
CA LYS A 93 -9.82 -15.46 17.16
C LYS A 93 -8.95 -16.44 16.38
N THR A 94 -8.74 -16.21 15.08
CA THR A 94 -7.82 -17.03 14.27
C THR A 94 -6.37 -16.66 14.57
N GLU A 95 -6.12 -15.36 14.82
CA GLU A 95 -4.82 -14.80 15.23
C GLU A 95 -3.68 -14.98 14.21
N PHE A 96 -4.01 -15.21 12.92
CA PHE A 96 -3.05 -15.24 11.81
C PHE A 96 -3.68 -14.72 10.51
N ILE A 97 -2.85 -14.24 9.58
CA ILE A 97 -3.30 -13.75 8.26
C ILE A 97 -3.04 -14.80 7.18
N SER A 98 -4.11 -15.22 6.51
CA SER A 98 -4.05 -16.02 5.27
C SER A 98 -4.38 -15.17 4.03
N ALA A 99 -4.17 -15.72 2.84
CA ALA A 99 -4.55 -15.06 1.59
C ALA A 99 -6.07 -14.82 1.51
N GLU A 100 -6.86 -15.79 1.98
CA GLU A 100 -8.33 -15.69 2.04
C GLU A 100 -8.78 -14.61 3.02
N LEU A 101 -8.07 -14.45 4.14
CA LEU A 101 -8.40 -13.42 5.11
C LEU A 101 -8.15 -12.01 4.56
N ILE A 102 -7.14 -11.84 3.70
CA ILE A 102 -6.88 -10.59 2.99
C ILE A 102 -8.03 -10.27 2.02
N ASP A 103 -8.54 -11.27 1.28
CA ASP A 103 -9.71 -11.06 0.42
C ASP A 103 -10.95 -10.66 1.23
N GLN A 104 -11.18 -11.32 2.37
CA GLN A 104 -12.30 -10.97 3.26
C GLN A 104 -12.14 -9.57 3.86
N ALA A 105 -10.93 -9.18 4.26
CA ALA A 105 -10.65 -7.84 4.75
C ALA A 105 -10.89 -6.78 3.69
N ALA A 106 -10.51 -7.05 2.44
CA ALA A 106 -10.79 -6.16 1.31
C ALA A 106 -12.30 -6.03 1.02
N ALA A 107 -13.08 -7.08 1.23
CA ALA A 107 -14.53 -7.06 1.03
C ALA A 107 -15.29 -6.34 2.16
N ASN A 108 -14.82 -6.46 3.41
CA ASN A 108 -15.52 -6.00 4.61
C ASN A 108 -14.96 -4.70 5.21
N GLY A 109 -13.76 -4.29 4.82
CA GLY A 109 -13.05 -3.14 5.39
C GLY A 109 -13.46 -1.80 4.82
N ILE A 110 -12.86 -0.73 5.35
CA ILE A 110 -13.00 0.66 4.85
C ILE A 110 -12.45 0.78 3.41
N TYR A 111 -11.66 -0.20 2.96
CA TYR A 111 -11.22 -0.28 1.57
C TYR A 111 -12.36 -0.76 0.68
N LYS A 112 -13.18 0.16 0.18
CA LYS A 112 -14.01 -0.13 -1.00
C LYS A 112 -13.08 -0.21 -2.21
N LEU A 113 -13.12 -1.30 -2.97
CA LEU A 113 -12.62 -1.29 -4.34
C LEU A 113 -13.37 -0.19 -5.08
N ALA A 114 -12.76 1.00 -5.19
CA ALA A 114 -13.11 1.89 -6.27
C ALA A 114 -12.78 1.13 -7.57
N PRO A 115 -13.69 1.09 -8.56
CA PRO A 115 -13.33 0.61 -9.88
C PRO A 115 -12.07 1.35 -10.28
N SER A 116 -11.07 0.63 -10.77
CA SER A 116 -9.84 1.22 -11.31
C SER A 116 -10.23 2.43 -12.15
N GLU A 117 -9.81 3.61 -11.73
CA GLU A 117 -9.77 4.75 -12.64
C GLU A 117 -8.87 4.31 -13.78
N SER A 118 -9.53 3.89 -14.86
CA SER A 118 -8.90 3.60 -16.13
C SER A 118 -8.04 4.81 -16.43
N GLU A 119 -6.71 4.60 -16.39
CA GLU A 119 -5.75 5.57 -16.86
C GLU A 119 -6.28 6.11 -18.18
N THR A 120 -6.60 7.40 -18.20
CA THR A 120 -6.95 8.10 -19.42
C THR A 120 -5.67 8.17 -20.24
N GLN A 121 -5.31 7.06 -20.88
CA GLN A 121 -4.35 6.99 -21.96
C GLN A 121 -5.09 7.40 -23.22
N GLY A 122 -4.87 8.65 -23.61
CA GLY A 122 -5.34 9.22 -24.85
C GLY A 122 -4.68 10.58 -25.04
N LEU A 123 -3.45 10.54 -25.56
CA LEU A 123 -2.89 11.64 -26.35
C LEU A 123 -3.83 11.99 -27.52
#